data_AF-A0A8H3A561-F1
#
_entry.id   AF-A0A8H3A561-F1
#
_cell.length_a   1.000
_cell.length_b   1.000
_cell.length_c   1.000
_cell.angle_alpha   90.00
_cell.angle_beta   90.00
_cell.angle_gamma   90.00
#
_symmetry.space_group_name_H-M   'P 1'
#
loop_
_entity.id
_entity.type
_entity.pdbx_description
1 polymer ?
#
loop_
_entity_poly.entity_id
_entity_poly.type
_entity_poly.pdbx_seq_one_letter_code
_entity_poly.pdbx_strand_id
1 'polypeptide(L)'
;MWFISLLALATYASAAPAGTASTSVAVAKPTSSSAATLPSSTAATAAVPSLTVAYASDDPNGSYWSQYQSGTPEPIIGSAGANILGPQNVPLERESPDFMAPPTTDSGSVENVKWSFSLSHNRVQDGGWARQQNGK
;
A
#
# COMPACT_ATOMS: atom_id res chain seq x y z
N MET A 1 46.93 -19.33 34.24
CA MET A 1 46.76 -17.93 34.68
C MET A 1 45.71 -17.29 33.77
N TRP A 2 44.58 -16.88 34.34
CA TRP A 2 43.39 -16.36 33.63
C TRP A 2 43.62 -14.94 33.10
N PHE A 3 43.16 -14.66 31.87
CA PHE A 3 43.01 -13.30 31.36
C PHE A 3 41.58 -12.81 31.62
N ILE A 4 41.45 -11.70 32.35
CA ILE A 4 40.17 -11.03 32.66
C ILE A 4 39.94 -9.98 31.57
N SER A 5 38.90 -10.15 30.74
CA SER A 5 38.43 -9.09 29.84
C SER A 5 37.56 -8.10 30.60
N LEU A 6 37.96 -6.83 30.58
CA LEU A 6 37.23 -5.71 31.18
C LEU A 6 36.10 -5.26 30.22
N LEU A 7 34.86 -5.29 30.72
CA LEU A 7 33.65 -4.84 30.03
C LEU A 7 33.49 -3.32 30.23
N ALA A 8 33.41 -2.54 29.15
CA ALA A 8 33.05 -1.12 29.19
C ALA A 8 31.61 -0.94 28.70
N LEU A 9 30.70 -0.64 29.63
CA LEU A 9 29.30 -0.28 29.35
C LEU A 9 29.18 1.25 29.32
N ALA A 10 28.88 1.82 28.15
CA ALA A 10 28.58 3.25 28.03
C ALA A 10 27.09 3.48 28.32
N THR A 11 26.81 4.18 29.41
CA THR A 11 25.46 4.65 29.75
C THR A 11 25.16 5.93 28.98
N TYR A 12 24.11 5.94 28.17
CA TYR A 12 23.53 7.18 27.63
C TYR A 12 22.35 7.57 28.51
N ALA A 13 22.35 8.81 28.99
CA ALA A 13 21.24 9.42 29.71
C ALA A 13 20.65 10.53 28.82
N SER A 14 19.38 10.42 28.46
CA SER A 14 18.63 11.50 27.84
C SER A 14 17.38 11.77 28.68
N ALA A 15 17.32 12.97 29.26
CA ALA A 15 16.22 13.44 30.09
C ALA A 15 14.97 13.76 29.25
N ALA A 16 13.80 13.48 29.83
CA ALA A 16 12.47 13.67 29.25
C ALA A 16 11.96 15.12 29.39
N PRO A 17 11.01 15.55 28.54
CA PRO A 17 9.98 16.50 28.93
C PRO A 17 8.64 15.77 29.18
N ALA A 18 8.02 16.15 30.30
CA ALA A 18 6.68 15.77 30.71
C ALA A 18 5.60 16.36 29.78
N GLY A 19 4.44 15.69 29.71
CA GLY A 19 3.23 16.27 29.13
C GLY A 19 2.19 15.26 28.67
N THR A 20 1.47 14.65 29.61
CA THR A 20 0.23 13.92 29.31
C THR A 20 -0.85 14.92 28.93
N ALA A 21 -1.36 14.85 27.71
CA ALA A 21 -2.57 15.58 27.33
C ALA A 21 -3.44 14.71 26.42
N SER A 22 -4.19 13.80 27.04
CA SER A 22 -5.39 13.23 26.46
C SER A 22 -6.40 14.36 26.27
N THR A 23 -6.58 14.84 25.05
CA THR A 23 -7.66 15.77 24.72
C THR A 23 -8.87 14.96 24.28
N SER A 24 -9.69 14.58 25.26
CA SER A 24 -11.08 14.19 25.01
C SER A 24 -11.85 15.43 24.57
N VAL A 25 -12.06 15.61 23.28
CA VAL A 25 -13.02 16.59 22.77
C VAL A 25 -14.43 16.10 23.07
N ALA A 26 -15.05 16.70 24.07
CA ALA A 26 -16.46 16.52 24.37
C ALA A 26 -17.30 17.08 23.22
N VAL A 27 -18.25 16.28 22.71
CA VAL A 27 -19.27 16.75 21.76
C VAL A 27 -20.21 17.71 22.50
N ALA A 28 -20.14 18.99 22.16
CA ALA A 28 -21.09 19.98 22.66
C ALA A 28 -22.41 19.85 21.88
N LYS A 29 -23.50 19.61 22.60
CA LYS A 29 -24.87 19.75 22.12
C LYS A 29 -25.09 21.18 21.60
N PRO A 30 -25.56 21.41 20.35
CA PRO A 30 -25.86 22.77 19.92
C PRO A 30 -27.13 23.27 20.62
N THR A 31 -26.98 24.35 21.38
CA THR A 31 -28.07 25.22 21.84
C THR A 31 -28.00 26.52 21.06
N SER A 32 -29.16 26.98 20.60
CA SER A 32 -29.37 27.97 19.54
C SER A 32 -28.94 29.41 19.85
N SER A 33 -28.86 30.17 18.75
CA SER A 33 -29.20 31.59 18.53
C SER A 33 -28.10 32.66 18.56
N SER A 34 -27.90 33.31 17.41
CA SER A 34 -27.74 34.76 17.23
C SER A 34 -27.79 35.08 15.73
N ALA A 35 -28.83 35.80 15.30
CA ALA A 35 -29.04 36.20 13.90
C ALA A 35 -28.21 37.46 13.58
N ALA A 36 -27.46 37.42 12.48
CA ALA A 36 -26.85 38.59 11.86
C ALA A 36 -27.23 38.60 10.37
N THR A 37 -27.94 39.65 9.93
CA THR A 37 -28.46 39.81 8.57
C THR A 37 -27.47 40.63 7.73
N LEU A 38 -26.82 40.01 6.75
CA LEU A 38 -26.11 40.69 5.66
C LEU A 38 -26.92 40.55 4.35
N PRO A 39 -26.96 41.58 3.48
CA PRO A 39 -27.67 41.52 2.21
C PRO A 39 -26.98 40.55 1.24
N SER A 40 -27.76 39.58 0.77
CA SER A 40 -27.36 38.48 -0.10
C SER A 40 -27.19 38.98 -1.55
N SER A 41 -25.99 38.87 -2.11
CA SER A 41 -25.80 38.97 -3.56
C SER A 41 -26.35 37.70 -4.24
N THR A 42 -27.35 37.85 -5.11
CA THR A 42 -27.89 36.73 -5.90
C THR A 42 -26.88 36.36 -7.00
N ALA A 43 -26.00 35.41 -6.71
CA ALA A 43 -25.20 34.78 -7.76
C ALA A 43 -26.13 33.93 -8.63
N ALA A 44 -26.20 34.24 -9.92
CA ALA A 44 -26.93 33.40 -10.87
C ALA A 44 -26.21 32.04 -10.95
N THR A 45 -26.87 30.99 -10.48
CA THR A 45 -26.34 29.62 -10.52
C THR A 45 -26.38 29.14 -11.97
N ALA A 46 -25.21 28.86 -12.56
CA ALA A 46 -25.12 28.18 -13.84
C ALA A 46 -25.79 26.79 -13.74
N ALA A 47 -26.39 26.33 -14.85
CA ALA A 47 -27.02 25.01 -14.90
C ALA A 47 -26.00 23.92 -14.52
N VAL A 48 -26.37 23.08 -13.55
CA VAL A 48 -25.53 21.97 -13.09
C VAL A 48 -25.37 20.98 -14.26
N PRO A 49 -24.14 20.64 -14.68
CA PRO A 49 -23.95 19.70 -15.78
C PRO A 49 -24.49 18.31 -15.42
N SER A 50 -25.18 17.65 -16.34
CA SER A 50 -25.65 16.26 -16.16
C SER A 50 -24.71 15.27 -16.85
N LEU A 51 -24.53 14.12 -16.20
CA LEU A 51 -23.61 13.07 -16.62
C LEU A 51 -24.14 12.33 -17.85
N THR A 52 -23.26 11.91 -18.75
CA THR A 52 -23.60 10.99 -19.85
C THR A 52 -23.33 9.52 -19.49
N VAL A 53 -22.44 9.25 -18.53
CA VAL A 53 -22.06 7.92 -18.02
C VAL A 53 -21.89 8.00 -16.50
N ALA A 54 -22.07 6.88 -15.80
CA ALA A 54 -21.80 6.77 -14.38
C ALA A 54 -20.33 7.15 -14.06
N TYR A 55 -20.12 7.74 -12.88
CA TYR A 55 -18.77 8.03 -12.40
C TYR A 55 -17.97 6.74 -12.18
N ALA A 56 -16.65 6.84 -12.33
CA ALA A 56 -15.74 5.78 -11.94
C ALA A 56 -15.88 5.47 -10.43
N SER A 57 -15.49 4.27 -10.03
CA SER A 57 -15.47 3.88 -8.61
C SER A 57 -14.53 4.79 -7.81
N ASP A 58 -14.97 5.21 -6.62
CA ASP A 58 -14.13 5.91 -5.63
C ASP A 58 -13.25 4.95 -4.81
N ASP A 59 -13.29 3.64 -5.10
CA ASP A 59 -12.43 2.66 -4.44
C ASP A 59 -10.95 2.93 -4.80
N PRO A 60 -10.08 3.23 -3.81
CA PRO A 60 -8.67 3.48 -4.05
C PRO A 60 -7.89 2.23 -4.47
N ASN A 61 -8.50 1.03 -4.41
CA ASN A 61 -7.87 -0.24 -4.71
C ASN A 61 -6.56 -0.43 -3.91
N GLY A 62 -6.70 -0.57 -2.59
CA GLY A 62 -5.56 -0.62 -1.67
C GLY A 62 -4.53 -1.69 -2.02
N SER A 63 -3.26 -1.40 -1.76
CA SER A 63 -2.16 -2.34 -2.02
C SER A 63 -2.07 -3.43 -0.93
N TYR A 64 -1.93 -4.67 -1.36
CA TYR A 64 -1.73 -5.83 -0.48
C TYR A 64 -0.26 -6.08 -0.09
N TRP A 65 0.67 -5.21 -0.52
CA TRP A 65 2.11 -5.35 -0.29
C TRP A 65 2.47 -5.64 1.18
N SER A 66 2.04 -4.80 2.12
CA SER A 66 2.38 -4.95 3.55
C SER A 66 1.80 -6.22 4.17
N GLN A 67 0.60 -6.63 3.74
CA GLN A 67 -0.04 -7.87 4.21
C GLN A 67 0.76 -9.08 3.75
N TYR A 68 1.13 -9.14 2.48
CA TYR A 68 1.93 -10.24 1.93
C TYR A 68 3.35 -10.26 2.47
N GLN A 69 3.90 -9.12 2.89
CA GLN A 69 5.22 -9.08 3.54
C GLN A 69 5.22 -9.65 4.97
N SER A 70 4.07 -9.74 5.62
CA SER A 70 3.94 -10.30 6.97
C SER A 70 3.26 -11.67 7.03
N GLY A 71 2.64 -12.11 5.93
CA GLY A 71 1.92 -13.38 5.83
C GLY A 71 2.22 -14.18 4.57
N THR A 72 1.42 -15.22 4.35
CA THR A 72 1.39 -15.97 3.09
C THR A 72 0.47 -15.24 2.11
N PRO A 73 0.93 -14.88 0.90
CA PRO A 73 0.10 -14.29 -0.12
C PRO A 73 -1.05 -15.23 -0.49
N GLU A 74 -2.25 -14.66 -0.61
CA GLU A 74 -3.46 -15.37 -0.99
C GLU A 74 -4.27 -14.49 -1.94
N PRO A 75 -4.84 -15.03 -3.03
CA PRO A 75 -5.56 -14.27 -4.03
C PRO A 75 -6.99 -13.99 -3.55
N ILE A 76 -7.11 -13.21 -2.48
CA ILE A 76 -8.38 -12.84 -1.85
C ILE A 76 -8.48 -11.32 -1.81
N ILE A 77 -9.50 -10.78 -2.48
CA ILE A 77 -9.79 -9.33 -2.56
C ILE A 77 -11.21 -9.10 -2.08
N GLY A 78 -11.37 -8.52 -0.89
CA GLY A 78 -12.70 -8.33 -0.28
C GLY A 78 -13.45 -9.67 -0.15
N SER A 79 -14.57 -9.80 -0.87
CA SER A 79 -15.38 -11.03 -0.92
C SER A 79 -15.06 -11.95 -2.11
N ALA A 80 -14.11 -11.57 -2.97
CA ALA A 80 -13.71 -12.33 -4.15
C ALA A 80 -12.43 -13.14 -3.87
N GLY A 81 -12.26 -14.24 -4.61
CA GLY A 81 -11.08 -15.11 -4.50
C GLY A 81 -11.24 -16.28 -3.53
N ALA A 82 -10.15 -17.00 -3.28
CA ALA A 82 -10.10 -18.17 -2.41
C ALA A 82 -8.65 -18.49 -1.97
N ASN A 83 -8.51 -19.33 -0.95
CA ASN A 83 -7.19 -19.83 -0.53
C ASN A 83 -6.56 -20.77 -1.56
N ILE A 84 -5.24 -20.69 -1.69
CA ILE A 84 -4.45 -21.63 -2.48
C ILE A 84 -4.31 -22.95 -1.70
N LEU A 85 -4.91 -24.01 -2.21
CA LEU A 85 -4.86 -25.35 -1.59
C LEU A 85 -3.59 -26.14 -1.96
N GLY A 86 -2.85 -25.67 -2.98
CA GLY A 86 -1.65 -26.32 -3.51
C GLY A 86 -0.34 -25.73 -2.98
N PRO A 87 0.81 -26.28 -3.39
CA PRO A 87 2.11 -25.70 -3.09
C PRO A 87 2.26 -24.29 -3.70
N GLN A 88 2.86 -23.37 -2.94
CA GLN A 88 3.07 -21.97 -3.32
C GLN A 88 4.55 -21.62 -3.41
N ASN A 89 4.87 -20.61 -4.23
CA ASN A 89 6.19 -19.99 -4.24
C ASN A 89 6.11 -18.63 -3.55
N VAL A 90 5.93 -18.69 -2.23
CA VAL A 90 5.70 -17.53 -1.36
C VAL A 90 6.71 -16.39 -1.57
N PRO A 91 8.04 -16.64 -1.71
CA PRO A 91 8.98 -15.57 -1.99
C PRO A 91 8.67 -14.80 -3.28
N LEU A 92 8.32 -15.50 -4.36
CA LEU A 92 8.02 -14.89 -5.66
C LEU A 92 6.68 -14.16 -5.64
N GLU A 93 5.67 -14.72 -4.98
CA GLU A 93 4.36 -14.09 -4.80
C GLU A 93 4.46 -12.78 -4.02
N ARG A 94 5.38 -12.69 -3.05
CA ARG A 94 5.66 -11.46 -2.28
C ARG A 94 6.36 -10.37 -3.10
N GLU A 95 7.14 -10.74 -4.12
CA GLU A 95 7.75 -9.78 -5.04
C GLU A 95 6.74 -9.11 -5.98
N SER A 96 5.53 -9.65 -6.09
CA SER A 96 4.52 -9.21 -7.05
C SER A 96 3.10 -9.36 -6.49
N PRO A 97 2.73 -8.58 -5.45
CA PRO A 97 1.43 -8.68 -4.78
C PRO A 97 0.26 -8.46 -5.73
N ASP A 98 0.39 -7.53 -6.68
CA ASP A 98 -0.70 -7.17 -7.61
C ASP A 98 -0.97 -8.26 -8.66
N PHE A 99 -0.12 -9.29 -8.78
CA PHE A 99 -0.44 -10.48 -9.57
C PHE A 99 -1.30 -11.49 -8.78
N MET A 100 -1.23 -11.49 -7.45
CA MET A 100 -2.09 -12.30 -6.58
C MET A 100 -3.42 -11.60 -6.31
N ALA A 101 -3.38 -10.29 -6.08
CA ALA A 101 -4.55 -9.47 -5.86
C ALA A 101 -4.54 -8.28 -6.85
N PRO A 102 -4.97 -8.49 -8.10
CA PRO A 102 -5.01 -7.42 -9.09
C PRO A 102 -6.03 -6.33 -8.71
N PRO A 103 -5.86 -5.11 -9.25
CA PRO A 103 -6.86 -4.08 -9.11
C PRO A 103 -8.24 -4.47 -9.64
N THR A 104 -9.30 -4.00 -8.99
CA THR A 104 -10.69 -4.26 -9.43
C THR A 104 -11.01 -3.69 -10.81
N THR A 105 -10.17 -2.77 -11.32
CA THR A 105 -10.26 -2.19 -12.66
C THR A 105 -9.60 -3.04 -13.75
N ASP A 106 -8.78 -4.03 -13.41
CA ASP A 106 -8.10 -4.88 -14.39
C ASP A 106 -9.09 -5.86 -15.03
N SER A 107 -9.04 -5.96 -16.36
CA SER A 107 -9.98 -6.81 -17.10
C SER A 107 -9.43 -7.24 -18.45
N GLY A 108 -9.99 -8.34 -18.98
CA GLY A 108 -9.62 -8.88 -20.28
C GLY A 108 -8.36 -9.75 -20.25
N SER A 109 -7.89 -10.13 -21.43
CA SER A 109 -6.66 -10.90 -21.62
C SER A 109 -5.58 -9.96 -22.15
N VAL A 110 -4.50 -9.82 -21.38
CA VAL A 110 -3.32 -9.01 -21.74
C VAL A 110 -2.11 -9.95 -21.77
N GLU A 111 -1.25 -9.78 -22.78
CA GLU A 111 -0.01 -10.54 -22.86
C GLU A 111 0.92 -10.23 -21.69
N ASN A 112 1.73 -11.20 -21.29
CA ASN A 112 2.65 -11.00 -20.19
C ASN A 112 3.78 -10.02 -20.56
N VAL A 113 3.79 -8.87 -19.90
CA VAL A 113 4.78 -7.79 -20.11
C VAL A 113 5.93 -7.79 -19.10
N LYS A 114 5.90 -8.67 -18.09
CA LYS A 114 6.90 -8.74 -17.02
C LYS A 114 7.77 -9.99 -17.18
N TRP A 115 9.09 -9.82 -17.15
CA TRP A 115 10.03 -10.94 -17.03
C TRP A 115 11.26 -10.61 -16.20
N SER A 116 11.62 -11.51 -15.30
CA SER A 116 12.81 -11.38 -14.44
C SER A 116 14.05 -11.99 -15.11
N PHE A 117 15.11 -11.20 -15.31
CA PHE A 117 16.40 -11.70 -15.82
C PHE A 117 17.04 -12.80 -14.94
N SER A 118 16.66 -12.89 -13.67
CA SER A 118 17.06 -13.98 -12.77
C SER A 118 16.59 -15.35 -13.24
N LEU A 119 15.46 -15.41 -13.97
CA LEU A 119 14.91 -16.63 -14.56
C LEU A 119 15.49 -16.91 -15.97
N SER A 120 16.28 -16.00 -16.51
CA SER A 120 16.91 -16.17 -17.82
C SER A 120 18.18 -16.99 -17.71
N HIS A 121 18.42 -17.85 -18.72
CA HIS A 121 19.66 -18.61 -18.81
C HIS A 121 20.88 -17.68 -18.84
N ASN A 122 21.91 -18.04 -18.06
CA ASN A 122 23.16 -17.29 -17.94
C ASN A 122 24.29 -17.97 -18.69
N ARG A 123 24.74 -17.37 -19.80
CA ARG A 123 25.95 -17.81 -20.50
C ARG A 123 27.16 -17.20 -19.79
N VAL A 124 27.88 -18.02 -19.03
CA VAL A 124 29.13 -17.64 -18.36
C VAL A 124 30.31 -18.01 -19.26
N GLN A 125 31.29 -17.11 -19.41
CA GLN A 125 32.48 -17.27 -20.26
C GLN A 125 33.69 -16.61 -19.59
N ASP A 126 34.88 -16.78 -20.16
CA ASP A 126 36.08 -16.07 -19.70
C ASP A 126 35.87 -14.55 -19.82
N GLY A 127 36.05 -13.85 -18.70
CA GLY A 127 35.87 -12.39 -18.65
C GLY A 127 34.44 -11.90 -18.43
N GLY A 128 33.43 -12.77 -18.28
CA GLY A 128 32.10 -12.30 -17.89
C GLY A 128 30.94 -13.27 -18.09
N TRP A 129 29.73 -12.71 -18.14
CA TRP A 129 28.49 -13.43 -18.34
C TRP A 129 27.49 -12.60 -19.14
N ALA A 130 26.56 -13.27 -19.80
CA ALA A 130 25.50 -12.63 -20.55
C ALA A 130 24.17 -13.37 -20.35
N ARG A 131 23.08 -12.59 -20.28
CA ARG A 131 21.70 -13.06 -20.26
C ARG A 131 20.91 -12.27 -21.28
N GLN A 132 19.85 -12.86 -21.80
CA GLN A 132 18.95 -12.20 -22.74
C GLN A 132 17.51 -12.53 -22.41
N GLN A 133 16.64 -11.55 -22.65
CA GLN A 133 15.20 -11.73 -22.71
C GLN A 133 14.81 -11.70 -24.18
N ASN A 134 14.23 -12.79 -24.66
CA ASN A 134 13.75 -12.87 -26.03
C ASN A 134 12.28 -12.43 -26.06
N GLY A 135 11.94 -11.47 -26.90
CA GLY A 135 10.55 -11.15 -27.19
C GLY A 135 9.89 -12.22 -28.05
N LYS A 136 8.56 -12.23 -28.03
CA LYS A 136 7.79 -12.59 -29.23
C LYS A 136 7.29 -11.30 -29.87
#